data_AF-A0A935GVU6-F1
#
_entry.id   AF-A0A935GVU6-F1
#
_cell.length_a   1.000
_cell.length_b   1.000
_cell.length_c   1.000
_cell.angle_alpha   90.00
_cell.angle_beta   90.00
_cell.angle_gamma   90.00
#
_symmetry.space_group_name_H-M   'P 1'
#
loop_
_entity.id
_entity.type
_entity.pdbx_description
1 polymer ?
#
loop_
_entity_poly.entity_id
_entity_poly.type
_entity_poly.pdbx_seq_one_letter_code
_entity_poly.pdbx_strand_id
1 'polypeptide(L)'
;MVLYNGESPWSAAREVEELIEPVPQSLAAYRPRLRYFVMDEGRVPKASLHQEDNAIASLVQLERSAGPQEIANMVGELAYKLRAPQNRELRRALAVWVRRLVLRRFAPEGEIIELEDLPEVHHMISERVESWTQQWLQQGIQQGMQQGKREGKLEAKLEAEADMLRRLLTRRFGPLPPEVQTQINAASVQQIEAWFDRSVDASDLVQVFSSH
;
A
#
# COMPACT_ATOMS: atom_id res chain seq x y z
N MET A 1 -28.08 -1.61 -2.66
CA MET A 1 -26.81 -2.20 -3.12
C MET A 1 -25.74 -1.78 -2.14
N VAL A 2 -24.97 -2.73 -1.61
CA VAL A 2 -23.87 -2.47 -0.65
C VAL A 2 -22.55 -2.80 -1.34
N LEU A 3 -21.66 -1.81 -1.39
CA LEU A 3 -20.29 -1.97 -1.89
C LEU A 3 -19.37 -2.19 -0.69
N TYR A 4 -18.64 -3.29 -0.67
CA TYR A 4 -17.75 -3.65 0.43
C TYR A 4 -16.31 -3.75 -0.07
N ASN A 5 -15.45 -2.92 0.53
CA ASN A 5 -14.02 -2.80 0.23
C ASN A 5 -13.21 -2.98 1.54
N GLY A 6 -13.30 -4.18 2.13
CA GLY A 6 -12.54 -4.55 3.32
C GLY A 6 -11.45 -5.58 3.02
N GLU A 7 -10.37 -5.57 3.80
CA GLU A 7 -9.24 -6.50 3.65
C GLU A 7 -9.63 -7.97 3.90
N SER A 8 -10.65 -8.20 4.73
CA SER A 8 -11.21 -9.52 5.04
C SER A 8 -12.51 -9.75 4.28
N PRO A 9 -12.83 -11.00 3.85
CA PRO A 9 -14.06 -11.30 3.12
C PRO A 9 -15.32 -10.87 3.87
N TRP A 10 -16.34 -10.40 3.15
CA TRP A 10 -17.63 -10.07 3.77
C TRP A 10 -18.28 -11.33 4.37
N SER A 11 -18.46 -11.34 5.69
CA SER A 11 -19.05 -12.43 6.45
C SER A 11 -20.45 -12.12 7.01
N ALA A 12 -20.90 -10.87 6.89
CA ALA A 12 -22.17 -10.45 7.46
C ALA A 12 -23.38 -10.93 6.63
N ALA A 13 -24.51 -11.03 7.30
CA ALA A 13 -25.82 -11.39 6.74
C ALA A 13 -26.13 -10.64 5.45
N ARG A 14 -26.92 -11.24 4.56
CA ARG A 14 -27.33 -10.64 3.26
C ARG A 14 -28.81 -10.27 3.22
N GLU A 15 -29.53 -10.64 4.28
CA GLU A 15 -30.93 -10.29 4.47
C GLU A 15 -31.08 -9.49 5.76
N VAL A 16 -31.86 -8.42 5.72
CA VAL A 16 -32.16 -7.62 6.92
C VAL A 16 -32.86 -8.48 8.00
N GLU A 17 -33.56 -9.54 7.58
CA GLU A 17 -34.16 -10.51 8.50
C GLU A 17 -33.13 -11.18 9.41
N GLU A 18 -31.94 -11.49 8.89
CA GLU A 18 -30.84 -12.12 9.63
C GLU A 18 -30.10 -11.15 10.58
N LEU A 19 -30.30 -9.83 10.38
CA LEU A 19 -29.75 -8.77 11.24
C LEU A 19 -30.68 -8.40 12.40
N ILE A 20 -31.92 -8.89 12.40
CA ILE A 20 -32.93 -8.63 13.44
C ILE A 20 -32.98 -9.84 14.37
N GLU A 21 -33.01 -9.63 15.68
CA GLU A 21 -33.17 -10.72 16.66
C GLU A 21 -34.47 -11.52 16.42
N PRO A 22 -34.50 -12.83 16.74
CA PRO A 22 -35.66 -13.67 16.49
C PRO A 22 -36.88 -13.17 17.27
N VAL A 23 -37.90 -12.71 16.53
CA VAL A 23 -39.18 -12.26 17.09
C VAL A 23 -40.17 -13.43 17.21
N PRO A 24 -41.12 -13.35 18.18
CA PRO A 24 -42.19 -14.32 18.34
C PRO A 24 -42.99 -14.53 17.04
N GLN A 25 -43.48 -15.75 16.84
CA GLN A 25 -44.12 -16.19 15.59
C GLN A 25 -45.33 -15.32 15.18
N SER A 26 -46.02 -14.70 16.15
CA SER A 26 -47.12 -13.76 15.92
C SER A 26 -46.72 -12.46 15.21
N LEU A 27 -45.46 -12.04 15.34
CA LEU A 27 -44.92 -10.81 14.73
C LEU A 27 -44.06 -11.10 13.49
N ALA A 28 -43.92 -12.37 13.09
CA ALA A 28 -43.15 -12.77 11.93
C ALA A 28 -43.62 -12.09 10.63
N ALA A 29 -44.92 -11.80 10.51
CA ALA A 29 -45.50 -11.12 9.35
C ALA A 29 -45.05 -9.65 9.19
N TYR A 30 -44.53 -9.03 10.26
CA TYR A 30 -44.07 -7.64 10.25
C TYR A 30 -42.54 -7.53 10.13
N ARG A 31 -41.82 -8.66 9.99
CA ARG A 31 -40.37 -8.61 9.74
C ARG A 31 -40.11 -8.13 8.31
N PRO A 32 -39.31 -7.07 8.13
CA PRO A 32 -38.95 -6.59 6.81
C PRO A 32 -38.01 -7.59 6.12
N ARG A 33 -38.47 -8.17 5.01
CA ARG A 33 -37.67 -9.02 4.13
C ARG A 33 -37.04 -8.19 3.03
N LEU A 34 -35.91 -7.57 3.35
CA LEU A 34 -35.12 -6.82 2.40
C LEU A 34 -33.84 -7.59 2.09
N ARG A 35 -33.80 -8.15 0.89
CA ARG A 35 -32.58 -8.69 0.28
C ARG A 35 -31.80 -7.54 -0.30
N TYR A 36 -30.57 -7.33 0.15
CA TYR A 36 -29.66 -6.41 -0.49
C TYR A 36 -28.55 -7.17 -1.21
N PHE A 37 -28.26 -6.75 -2.44
CA PHE A 37 -27.12 -7.25 -3.17
C PHE A 37 -25.84 -6.65 -2.58
N VAL A 38 -24.95 -7.53 -2.07
CA VAL A 38 -23.59 -7.19 -1.64
C VAL A 38 -22.63 -7.53 -2.77
N MET A 39 -21.89 -6.52 -3.24
CA MET A 39 -20.79 -6.72 -4.18
C MET A 39 -19.49 -6.60 -3.40
N ASP A 40 -18.81 -7.74 -3.23
CA ASP A 40 -17.49 -7.84 -2.60
C ASP A 40 -16.42 -7.62 -3.68
N GLU A 41 -15.82 -6.43 -3.68
CA GLU A 41 -14.85 -5.99 -4.69
C GLU A 41 -13.55 -6.81 -4.64
N GLY A 42 -13.23 -7.41 -3.49
CA GLY A 42 -12.08 -8.28 -3.29
C GLY A 42 -12.19 -9.60 -4.07
N ARG A 43 -13.41 -10.07 -4.34
CA ARG A 43 -13.70 -11.43 -4.81
C ARG A 43 -13.97 -11.56 -6.31
N VAL A 44 -14.00 -10.45 -7.07
CA VAL A 44 -14.25 -10.52 -8.51
C VAL A 44 -12.97 -10.97 -9.24
N PRO A 45 -12.96 -12.17 -9.87
CA PRO A 45 -11.82 -12.64 -10.65
C PRO A 45 -11.57 -11.69 -11.82
N LYS A 46 -10.28 -11.41 -12.15
CA LYS A 46 -9.93 -10.58 -13.31
C LYS A 46 -10.66 -11.00 -14.60
N ALA A 47 -10.87 -12.31 -14.78
CA ALA A 47 -11.60 -12.90 -15.90
C ALA A 47 -13.08 -12.48 -15.98
N SER A 48 -13.75 -12.26 -14.85
CA SER A 48 -15.18 -11.87 -14.80
C SER A 48 -15.40 -10.36 -14.91
N LEU A 49 -14.34 -9.56 -14.77
CA LEU A 49 -14.38 -8.11 -14.98
C LEU A 49 -14.41 -7.74 -16.48
N HIS A 50 -14.26 -8.72 -17.39
CA HIS A 50 -14.34 -8.55 -18.84
C HIS A 50 -15.75 -8.76 -19.41
N GLN A 51 -16.82 -8.52 -18.63
CA GLN A 51 -18.15 -8.36 -19.24
C GLN A 51 -18.21 -7.01 -19.93
N GLU A 52 -18.33 -7.02 -21.26
CA GLU A 52 -18.20 -5.85 -22.13
C GLU A 52 -19.18 -4.70 -21.80
N ASP A 53 -20.27 -4.99 -21.06
CA ASP A 53 -21.36 -4.05 -20.74
C ASP A 53 -21.44 -3.58 -19.28
N ASN A 54 -20.52 -3.98 -18.39
CA ASN A 54 -20.65 -3.61 -16.97
C ASN A 54 -19.74 -2.44 -16.56
N ALA A 55 -20.31 -1.23 -16.48
CA ALA A 55 -19.62 -0.04 -15.99
C ALA A 55 -19.01 -0.21 -14.59
N ILE A 56 -19.62 -1.03 -13.72
CA ILE A 56 -19.11 -1.29 -12.36
C ILE A 56 -17.83 -2.13 -12.42
N ALA A 57 -17.73 -3.08 -13.35
CA ALA A 57 -16.51 -3.88 -13.52
C ALA A 57 -15.34 -3.00 -13.97
N SER A 58 -15.58 -2.05 -14.88
CA SER A 58 -14.58 -1.06 -15.29
C SER A 58 -14.17 -0.13 -14.14
N LEU A 59 -15.07 0.22 -13.21
CA LEU A 59 -14.71 1.02 -12.03
C LEU A 59 -13.79 0.26 -11.08
N VAL A 60 -14.11 -0.99 -10.78
CA VAL A 60 -13.28 -1.84 -9.92
C VAL A 60 -11.90 -2.09 -10.54
N GLN A 61 -11.85 -2.27 -11.88
CA GLN A 61 -10.57 -2.34 -12.59
C GLN A 61 -9.78 -1.04 -12.46
N LEU A 62 -10.44 0.11 -12.61
CA LEU A 62 -9.79 1.42 -12.56
C LEU A 62 -9.23 1.74 -11.16
N GLU A 63 -9.91 1.30 -10.10
CA GLU A 63 -9.40 1.38 -8.72
C GLU A 63 -8.14 0.52 -8.52
N ARG A 64 -8.15 -0.69 -9.08
CA ARG A 64 -7.05 -1.66 -9.00
C ARG A 64 -5.87 -1.37 -9.95
N SER A 65 -6.07 -0.58 -10.99
CA SER A 65 -5.02 -0.19 -11.94
C SER A 65 -3.93 0.63 -11.25
N ALA A 66 -2.68 0.36 -11.60
CA ALA A 66 -1.51 0.97 -10.95
C ALA A 66 -0.88 2.10 -11.79
N GLY A 67 -1.19 2.19 -13.08
CA GLY A 67 -0.53 3.12 -14.00
C GLY A 67 -1.42 4.28 -14.47
N PRO A 68 -0.90 5.52 -14.56
CA PRO A 68 -1.61 6.66 -15.16
C PRO A 68 -2.13 6.38 -16.59
N GLN A 69 -1.36 5.65 -17.41
CA GLN A 69 -1.75 5.32 -18.79
C GLN A 69 -2.89 4.30 -18.87
N GLU A 70 -2.90 3.30 -17.99
CA GLU A 70 -3.99 2.33 -17.92
C GLU A 70 -5.30 3.03 -17.54
N ILE A 71 -5.23 3.98 -16.62
CA ILE A 71 -6.37 4.80 -16.22
C ILE A 71 -6.84 5.67 -17.38
N ALA A 72 -5.92 6.34 -18.09
CA ALA A 72 -6.27 7.14 -19.27
C ALA A 72 -7.07 6.31 -20.27
N ASN A 73 -6.57 5.12 -20.62
CA ASN A 73 -7.22 4.21 -21.57
C ASN A 73 -8.60 3.76 -21.05
N MET A 74 -8.71 3.37 -19.78
CA MET A 74 -9.97 2.91 -19.19
C MET A 74 -11.03 4.01 -19.11
N VAL A 75 -10.64 5.24 -18.76
CA VAL A 75 -11.54 6.40 -18.76
C VAL A 75 -12.00 6.71 -20.19
N GLY A 76 -11.11 6.59 -21.19
CA GLY A 76 -11.45 6.75 -22.60
C GLY A 76 -12.47 5.72 -23.09
N GLU A 77 -12.27 4.44 -22.77
CA GLU A 77 -13.20 3.35 -23.04
C GLU A 77 -14.58 3.60 -22.41
N LEU A 78 -14.61 4.00 -21.13
CA LEU A 78 -15.85 4.34 -20.43
C LEU A 78 -16.56 5.56 -21.07
N ALA A 79 -15.80 6.58 -21.45
CA ALA A 79 -16.33 7.76 -22.12
C ALA A 79 -16.96 7.40 -23.47
N TYR A 80 -16.31 6.51 -24.24
CA TYR A 80 -16.83 6.03 -25.53
C TYR A 80 -18.12 5.21 -25.35
N LYS A 81 -18.13 4.24 -24.43
CA LYS A 81 -19.31 3.39 -24.15
C LYS A 81 -20.50 4.22 -23.68
N LEU A 82 -20.26 5.23 -22.84
CA LEU A 82 -21.30 6.08 -22.27
C LEU A 82 -21.61 7.33 -23.10
N ARG A 83 -21.21 7.39 -24.37
CA ARG A 83 -21.41 8.57 -25.24
C ARG A 83 -22.88 8.97 -25.45
N ALA A 84 -23.81 8.02 -25.32
CA ALA A 84 -25.25 8.27 -25.52
C ALA A 84 -25.75 9.41 -24.60
N PRO A 85 -26.62 10.31 -25.10
CA PRO A 85 -27.06 11.49 -24.34
C PRO A 85 -27.82 11.14 -23.05
N GLN A 86 -28.41 9.95 -22.99
CA GLN A 86 -29.12 9.41 -21.83
C GLN A 86 -28.18 9.18 -20.63
N ASN A 87 -26.88 8.95 -20.87
CA ASN A 87 -25.89 8.63 -19.85
C ASN A 87 -25.16 9.87 -19.31
N ARG A 88 -25.63 11.08 -19.63
CA ARG A 88 -24.95 12.33 -19.25
C ARG A 88 -24.73 12.46 -17.74
N GLU A 89 -25.76 12.18 -16.93
CA GLU A 89 -25.65 12.25 -15.48
C GLU A 89 -24.71 11.18 -14.91
N LEU A 90 -24.69 9.99 -15.52
CA LEU A 90 -23.74 8.94 -15.16
C LEU A 90 -22.31 9.35 -15.50
N ARG A 91 -22.04 9.89 -16.70
CA ARG A 91 -20.70 10.37 -17.07
C ARG A 91 -20.20 11.45 -16.13
N ARG A 92 -21.08 12.37 -15.73
CA ARG A 92 -20.78 13.41 -14.73
C ARG A 92 -20.42 12.83 -13.37
N ALA A 93 -21.23 11.91 -12.87
CA ALA A 93 -20.95 11.23 -11.61
C ALA A 93 -19.61 10.47 -11.64
N LEU A 94 -19.32 9.78 -12.75
CA LEU A 94 -18.05 9.08 -12.96
C LEU A 94 -16.86 10.04 -13.07
N ALA A 95 -17.01 11.17 -13.76
CA ALA A 95 -15.97 12.19 -13.85
C ALA A 95 -15.60 12.73 -12.47
N VAL A 96 -16.61 13.03 -11.64
CA VAL A 96 -16.40 13.46 -10.25
C VAL A 96 -15.72 12.37 -9.42
N TRP A 97 -16.12 11.11 -9.58
CA TRP A 97 -15.50 9.98 -8.86
C TRP A 97 -14.05 9.75 -9.28
N VAL A 98 -13.74 9.69 -10.58
CA VAL A 98 -12.37 9.56 -11.11
C VAL A 98 -11.50 10.71 -10.58
N ARG A 99 -12.02 11.93 -10.61
CA ARG A 99 -11.33 13.11 -10.08
C ARG A 99 -11.02 13.00 -8.58
N ARG A 100 -12.01 12.59 -7.78
CA ARG A 100 -11.87 12.58 -6.32
C ARG A 100 -11.06 11.40 -5.79
N LEU A 101 -11.21 10.23 -6.39
CA LEU A 101 -10.59 9.01 -5.85
C LEU A 101 -9.32 8.64 -6.61
N VAL A 102 -9.33 8.73 -7.93
CA VAL A 102 -8.28 8.14 -8.78
C VAL A 102 -7.19 9.16 -9.05
N LEU A 103 -7.55 10.37 -9.49
CA LEU A 103 -6.57 11.40 -9.84
C LEU A 103 -5.75 11.86 -8.64
N ARG A 104 -6.32 11.88 -7.43
CA ARG A 104 -5.57 12.23 -6.21
C ARG A 104 -4.37 11.34 -5.92
N ARG A 105 -4.34 10.11 -6.46
CA ARG A 105 -3.21 9.18 -6.29
C ARG A 105 -2.02 9.50 -7.20
N PHE A 106 -2.26 10.16 -8.34
CA PHE A 106 -1.25 10.34 -9.39
C PHE A 106 -0.95 11.80 -9.70
N ALA A 107 -1.99 12.64 -9.68
CA ALA A 107 -1.86 14.06 -9.98
C ALA A 107 -1.28 14.79 -8.77
N PRO A 108 -0.28 15.67 -8.98
CA PRO A 108 0.19 16.58 -7.95
C PRO A 108 -0.94 17.46 -7.38
N GLU A 109 -0.82 17.86 -6.12
CA GLU A 109 -1.75 18.80 -5.50
C GLU A 109 -1.85 20.09 -6.32
N GLY A 110 -3.07 20.51 -6.64
CA GLY A 110 -3.34 21.75 -7.40
C GLY A 110 -3.39 21.59 -8.92
N GLU A 111 -3.03 20.43 -9.48
CA GLU A 111 -3.11 20.22 -10.93
C GLU A 111 -4.48 19.70 -11.41
N ILE A 112 -5.34 19.28 -10.49
CA ILE A 112 -6.66 18.72 -10.79
C ILE A 112 -7.64 19.87 -11.11
N ILE A 113 -8.01 20.01 -12.38
CA ILE A 113 -9.00 20.99 -12.85
C ILE A 113 -10.43 20.48 -12.54
N GLU A 114 -11.37 21.41 -12.34
CA GLU A 114 -12.79 21.08 -12.26
C GLU A 114 -13.35 20.73 -13.63
N LEU A 115 -13.32 19.44 -13.96
CA LEU A 115 -13.93 18.89 -15.17
C LEU A 115 -15.22 18.16 -14.79
N GLU A 116 -16.28 18.40 -15.58
CA GLU A 116 -17.61 17.86 -15.29
C GLU A 116 -17.95 16.65 -16.15
N ASP A 117 -17.30 16.44 -17.30
CA ASP A 117 -17.60 15.28 -18.16
C ASP A 117 -16.41 14.33 -18.30
N LEU A 118 -16.73 13.04 -18.45
CA LEU A 118 -15.75 11.96 -18.51
C LEU A 118 -14.79 12.07 -19.72
N PRO A 119 -15.24 12.51 -20.92
CA PRO A 119 -14.33 12.77 -22.04
C PRO A 119 -13.32 13.89 -21.76
N GLU A 120 -13.72 14.92 -21.01
CA GLU A 120 -12.81 16.01 -20.63
C GLU A 120 -11.74 15.50 -19.66
N VAL A 121 -12.16 14.70 -18.68
CA VAL A 121 -11.25 14.01 -17.76
C VAL A 121 -10.27 13.13 -18.53
N HIS A 122 -10.74 12.35 -19.51
CA HIS A 122 -9.87 11.54 -20.37
C HIS A 122 -8.85 12.40 -21.12
N HIS A 123 -9.28 13.48 -21.78
CA HIS A 123 -8.37 14.38 -22.51
C HIS A 123 -7.28 14.93 -21.60
N MET A 124 -7.68 15.45 -20.43
CA MET A 124 -6.76 16.02 -19.45
C MET A 124 -5.74 14.98 -18.94
N ILE A 125 -6.19 13.75 -18.63
CA ILE A 125 -5.28 12.68 -18.22
C ILE A 125 -4.31 12.38 -19.36
N SER A 126 -4.80 12.20 -20.58
CA SER A 126 -3.96 11.86 -21.74
C SER A 126 -2.87 12.91 -22.04
N GLU A 127 -3.15 14.20 -21.84
CA GLU A 127 -2.14 15.26 -22.01
C GLU A 127 -1.07 15.27 -20.90
N ARG A 128 -1.41 14.79 -19.70
CA ARG A 128 -0.54 14.88 -18.52
C ARG A 128 0.03 13.54 -18.06
N VAL A 129 -0.40 12.45 -18.66
CA VAL A 129 -0.05 11.09 -18.27
C VAL A 129 1.46 10.88 -18.28
N GLU A 130 2.16 11.43 -19.27
CA GLU A 130 3.61 11.37 -19.38
C GLU A 130 4.29 12.15 -18.26
N SER A 131 3.85 13.38 -17.98
CA SER A 131 4.46 14.22 -16.93
C SER A 131 4.26 13.61 -15.55
N TRP A 132 3.05 13.13 -15.24
CA TRP A 132 2.76 12.45 -13.98
C TRP A 132 3.56 11.16 -13.84
N THR A 133 3.69 10.37 -14.91
CA THR A 133 4.51 9.15 -14.90
C THR A 133 5.97 9.45 -14.61
N GLN A 134 6.54 10.48 -15.24
CA GLN A 134 7.93 10.89 -15.01
C GLN A 134 8.14 11.42 -13.59
N GLN A 135 7.23 12.26 -13.08
CA GLN A 135 7.31 12.78 -11.72
C GLN A 135 7.23 11.66 -10.68
N TRP A 136 6.30 10.72 -10.84
CA TRP A 136 6.14 9.59 -9.94
C TRP A 136 7.38 8.68 -9.95
N LEU A 137 7.94 8.41 -11.13
CA LEU A 137 9.18 7.66 -11.26
C LEU A 137 10.36 8.38 -10.57
N GLN A 138 10.50 9.69 -10.78
CA GLN A 138 11.54 10.48 -10.12
C GLN A 138 11.39 10.47 -8.60
N GLN A 139 10.16 10.62 -8.09
CA GLN A 139 9.89 10.53 -6.65
C GLN A 139 10.23 9.14 -6.11
N GLY A 140 9.87 8.08 -6.82
CA GLY A 140 10.23 6.71 -6.44
C GLY A 140 11.75 6.48 -6.38
N ILE A 141 12.49 6.98 -7.38
CA ILE A 141 13.96 6.91 -7.40
C ILE A 141 14.56 7.71 -6.24
N GLN A 142 14.06 8.93 -5.99
CA GLN A 142 14.55 9.76 -4.89
C GLN A 142 14.29 9.11 -3.53
N GLN A 143 13.10 8.55 -3.31
CA GLN A 143 12.77 7.83 -2.08
C GLN A 143 13.66 6.59 -1.91
N GLY A 144 13.84 5.80 -2.96
CA GLY A 144 14.72 4.63 -2.95
C GLY A 144 16.17 4.99 -2.65
N MET A 145 16.67 6.08 -3.25
CA MET A 145 18.04 6.56 -2.99
C MET A 145 18.20 7.10 -1.57
N GLN A 146 17.20 7.80 -1.03
CA GLN A 146 17.20 8.27 0.36
C GLN A 146 17.17 7.10 1.35
N GLN A 147 16.35 6.09 1.09
CA GLN A 147 16.28 4.88 1.92
C GLN A 147 17.61 4.13 1.88
N GLY A 148 18.14 3.83 0.69
CA GLY A 148 19.43 3.14 0.55
C GLY A 148 20.59 3.92 1.19
N LYS A 149 20.57 5.27 1.12
CA LYS A 149 21.56 6.10 1.82
C LYS A 149 21.42 6.05 3.34
N ARG A 150 20.21 5.91 3.88
CA ARG A 150 19.99 5.76 5.33
C ARG A 150 20.44 4.39 5.81
N GLU A 151 20.03 3.34 5.11
CA GLU A 151 20.42 1.96 5.40
C GLU A 151 21.94 1.80 5.32
N GLY A 152 22.58 2.21 4.22
CA GLY A 152 24.03 2.12 4.08
C GLY A 152 24.82 2.95 5.11
N LYS A 153 24.26 4.07 5.60
CA LYS A 153 24.88 4.82 6.71
C LYS A 153 24.79 4.08 8.04
N LEU A 154 23.68 3.38 8.30
CA LEU A 154 23.51 2.59 9.52
C LEU A 154 24.43 1.36 9.49
N GLU A 155 24.49 0.66 8.35
CA GLU A 155 25.41 -0.47 8.15
C GLU A 155 26.87 -0.03 8.32
N ALA A 156 27.29 1.05 7.65
CA ALA A 156 28.65 1.56 7.78
C ALA A 156 29.00 1.98 9.22
N LYS A 157 28.04 2.50 9.99
CA LYS A 157 28.23 2.82 11.41
C LYS A 157 28.43 1.56 12.24
N LEU A 158 27.58 0.54 12.03
CA LEU A 158 27.66 -0.74 12.74
C LEU A 158 28.98 -1.45 12.45
N GLU A 159 29.40 -1.51 11.18
CA GLU A 159 30.69 -2.06 10.78
C GLU A 159 31.85 -1.31 11.46
N ALA A 160 31.81 0.02 11.50
CA ALA A 160 32.85 0.83 12.14
C ALA A 160 32.93 0.55 13.66
N GLU A 161 31.81 0.45 14.36
CA GLU A 161 31.78 0.15 15.80
C GLU A 161 32.25 -1.28 16.09
N ALA A 162 31.83 -2.25 15.29
CA ALA A 162 32.32 -3.62 15.35
C ALA A 162 33.84 -3.68 15.13
N ASP A 163 34.36 -2.97 14.12
CA ASP A 163 35.79 -2.84 13.85
C ASP A 163 36.57 -2.27 15.03
N MET A 164 36.04 -1.22 15.68
CA MET A 164 36.66 -0.60 16.84
C MET A 164 36.68 -1.55 18.04
N LEU A 165 35.56 -2.25 18.32
CA LEU A 165 35.49 -3.24 19.40
C LEU A 165 36.52 -4.35 19.19
N ARG A 166 36.66 -4.85 17.96
CA ARG A 166 37.64 -5.91 17.65
C ARG A 166 39.07 -5.46 17.89
N ARG A 167 39.43 -4.25 17.46
CA ARG A 167 40.75 -3.67 17.71
C ARG A 167 41.03 -3.56 19.21
N LEU A 168 40.05 -3.13 20.00
CA LEU A 168 40.17 -3.03 21.45
C LEU A 168 40.38 -4.40 22.11
N LEU A 169 39.51 -5.36 21.79
CA LEU A 169 39.60 -6.72 22.36
C LEU A 169 40.89 -7.41 21.94
N THR A 170 41.33 -7.22 20.69
CA THR A 170 42.60 -7.78 20.20
C THR A 170 43.79 -7.23 20.96
N ARG A 171 43.77 -5.92 21.28
CA ARG A 171 44.83 -5.27 22.03
C ARG A 171 44.88 -5.70 23.50
N ARG A 172 43.72 -5.98 24.12
CA ARG A 172 43.65 -6.42 25.53
C ARG A 172 43.92 -7.91 25.72
N PHE A 173 43.32 -8.74 24.88
CA PHE A 173 43.23 -10.18 25.10
C PHE A 173 44.01 -11.00 24.06
N GLY A 174 44.62 -10.35 23.06
CA GLY A 174 45.33 -11.02 21.98
C GLY A 174 44.40 -11.44 20.83
N PRO A 175 44.84 -12.36 19.95
CA PRO A 175 44.06 -12.77 18.78
C PRO A 175 42.68 -13.28 19.16
N LEU A 176 41.63 -12.75 18.52
CA LEU A 176 40.25 -13.15 18.80
C LEU A 176 39.94 -14.50 18.13
N PRO A 177 39.33 -15.46 18.85
CA PRO A 177 38.84 -16.69 18.27
C PRO A 177 37.83 -16.42 17.13
N PRO A 178 37.74 -17.29 16.11
CA PRO A 178 36.78 -17.14 15.01
C PRO A 178 35.33 -17.01 15.47
N GLU A 179 34.95 -17.72 16.53
CA GLU A 179 33.61 -17.68 17.12
C GLU A 179 33.22 -16.28 17.61
N VAL A 180 34.16 -15.60 18.28
CA VAL A 180 33.99 -14.22 18.77
C VAL A 180 33.87 -13.24 17.61
N GLN A 181 34.67 -13.44 16.56
CA GLN A 181 34.61 -12.61 15.35
C GLN A 181 33.25 -12.71 14.66
N THR A 182 32.69 -13.92 14.54
CA THR A 182 31.35 -14.13 14.00
C THR A 182 30.27 -13.52 14.88
N GLN A 183 30.41 -13.63 16.21
CA GLN A 183 29.47 -13.06 17.17
C GLN A 183 29.43 -11.52 17.08
N ILE A 184 30.58 -10.86 16.91
CA ILE A 184 30.67 -9.41 16.72
C ILE A 184 30.03 -8.97 15.40
N ASN A 185 30.26 -9.71 14.31
CA ASN A 185 29.70 -9.37 13.00
C ASN A 185 28.17 -9.51 12.92
N ALA A 186 27.58 -10.40 13.74
CA ALA A 186 26.14 -10.61 13.79
C ALA A 186 25.43 -9.78 14.87
N ALA A 187 26.16 -8.94 15.61
CA ALA A 187 25.64 -8.22 16.75
C ALA A 187 24.90 -6.94 16.36
N SER A 188 23.90 -6.58 17.17
CA SER A 188 23.26 -5.26 17.07
C SER A 188 24.17 -4.17 17.65
N VAL A 189 23.92 -2.92 17.28
CA VAL A 189 24.61 -1.73 17.84
C VAL A 189 24.61 -1.76 19.37
N GLN A 190 23.46 -2.07 19.98
CA GLN A 190 23.32 -2.12 21.44
C GLN A 190 24.20 -3.20 22.08
N GLN A 191 24.34 -4.36 21.42
CA GLN A 191 25.23 -5.43 21.90
C GLN A 191 26.69 -5.01 21.79
N ILE A 192 27.08 -4.36 20.69
CA ILE A 192 28.45 -3.87 20.47
C ILE A 192 28.80 -2.80 21.53
N GLU A 193 27.91 -1.84 21.80
CA GLU A 193 28.08 -0.82 22.84
C GLU A 193 28.21 -1.47 24.23
N ALA A 194 27.34 -2.42 24.58
CA ALA A 194 27.41 -3.12 25.87
C ALA A 194 28.68 -3.96 26.03
N TRP A 195 29.20 -4.55 24.96
CA TRP A 195 30.49 -5.24 24.98
C TRP A 195 31.66 -4.27 25.06
N PHE A 196 31.57 -3.11 24.40
CA PHE A 196 32.57 -2.05 24.51
C PHE A 196 32.72 -1.60 25.96
N ASP A 197 31.63 -1.25 26.64
CA ASP A 197 31.66 -0.81 28.03
C ASP A 197 32.22 -1.89 28.96
N ARG A 198 31.75 -3.13 28.83
CA ARG A 198 32.26 -4.26 29.63
C ARG A 198 33.71 -4.59 29.36
N SER A 199 34.17 -4.38 28.13
CA SER A 199 35.57 -4.63 27.77
C SER A 199 36.55 -3.73 28.49
N VAL A 200 36.11 -2.64 29.14
CA VAL A 200 36.97 -1.76 29.95
C VAL A 200 37.32 -2.40 31.30
N ASP A 201 36.37 -3.09 31.94
CA ASP A 201 36.58 -3.67 33.28
C ASP A 201 36.83 -5.18 33.27
N ALA A 202 36.43 -5.88 32.20
CA ALA A 202 36.53 -7.33 32.11
C ALA A 202 37.97 -7.85 32.13
N SER A 203 38.15 -8.98 32.83
CA SER A 203 39.44 -9.67 32.97
C SER A 203 39.73 -10.62 31.80
N ASP A 204 38.69 -11.08 31.11
CA ASP A 204 38.76 -12.03 29.99
C ASP A 204 37.60 -11.82 28.99
N LEU A 205 37.66 -12.50 27.85
CA LEU A 205 36.61 -12.44 26.82
C LEU A 205 35.27 -13.02 27.31
N VAL A 206 35.27 -14.01 28.20
CA VAL A 206 34.03 -14.65 28.69
C VAL A 206 33.18 -13.63 29.47
N GLN A 207 33.82 -12.81 30.30
CA GLN A 207 33.16 -11.72 31.02
C GLN A 207 32.59 -10.66 30.08
N VAL A 208 33.30 -10.32 28.98
CA VAL A 208 32.81 -9.36 27.98
C VAL A 208 31.54 -9.85 27.31
N PHE A 209 31.52 -11.11 26.85
CA PHE A 209 30.40 -11.66 26.08
C PHE A 209 29.29 -12.30 26.92
N SER A 210 29.43 -12.32 28.24
CA SER A 210 28.41 -12.86 29.15
C SER A 210 27.04 -12.19 28.92
N SER A 211 25.99 -12.98 28.75
CA SER A 211 24.62 -12.47 28.64
C SER A 211 24.09 -12.18 30.05
N HIS A 212 23.45 -11.03 30.27
CA HIS A 212 22.58 -10.85 31.43
C HIS A 212 21.17 -11.28 31.08
#